data_AF-A0A2K8GKV7-F1
#
_entry.id   AF-A0A2K8GKV7-F1
#
_cell.length_a   1.000
_cell.length_b   1.000
_cell.length_c   1.000
_cell.angle_alpha   90.00
_cell.angle_beta   90.00
_cell.angle_gamma   90.00
#
_symmetry.space_group_name_H-M   'P 1'
#
loop_
_entity.id
_entity.type
_entity.pdbx_description
1 polymer ?
#
loop_
_entity_poly.entity_id
_entity_poly.type
_entity_poly.pdbx_seq_one_letter_code
_entity_poly.pdbx_strand_id
1 'polypeptide(L)'
;MKLRSHHSTLKRALKELIWIYKKLICCGKYMSFCFSVQILLRLSLSFINYIAFVMTSVQMLSEKKFLMLMDWRFLIIIGWNHIIMPYVVLAASQKVHNEYISLTRALARFCNTSVKSDNMEAYKITRNFKDFISRNPVQISLTQKLTIGMYLLPCFLSISISYTIVILQFHPL
;
A
#
# COMPACT_ATOMS: atom_id res chain seq x y z
N MET A 1 36.22 -25.65 19.63
CA MET A 1 35.57 -24.63 20.47
C MET A 1 34.94 -23.46 19.68
N LYS A 2 35.58 -22.91 18.63
CA LYS A 2 35.03 -21.81 17.78
C LYS A 2 33.70 -22.13 17.03
N LEU A 3 33.52 -23.33 16.50
CA LEU A 3 32.28 -23.75 15.80
C LEU A 3 31.02 -23.73 16.69
N ARG A 4 31.16 -24.09 17.97
CA ARG A 4 30.05 -24.12 18.95
C ARG A 4 29.60 -22.71 19.37
N SER A 5 30.53 -21.74 19.32
CA SER A 5 30.27 -20.32 19.62
C SER A 5 29.57 -19.60 18.46
N HIS A 6 29.92 -19.92 17.20
CA HIS A 6 29.19 -19.40 16.03
C HIS A 6 27.77 -19.96 15.92
N HIS A 7 27.58 -21.22 16.31
CA HIS A 7 26.28 -21.87 16.33
C HIS A 7 25.27 -21.20 17.28
N SER A 8 25.73 -20.83 18.48
CA SER A 8 24.87 -20.16 19.48
C SER A 8 24.54 -18.73 19.08
N THR A 9 25.45 -18.01 18.40
CA THR A 9 25.22 -16.65 17.90
C THR A 9 24.24 -16.62 16.75
N LEU A 10 24.37 -17.52 15.76
CA LEU A 10 23.43 -17.57 14.63
C LEU A 10 22.00 -17.91 15.07
N LYS A 11 21.84 -18.89 15.97
CA LYS A 11 20.54 -19.23 16.56
C LYS A 11 19.94 -18.08 17.38
N ARG A 12 20.77 -17.33 18.13
CA ARG A 12 20.31 -16.15 18.89
C ARG A 12 19.85 -15.04 17.94
N ALA A 13 20.65 -14.70 16.94
CA ALA A 13 20.31 -13.70 15.93
C ALA A 13 19.01 -14.07 15.18
N LEU A 14 18.81 -15.35 14.85
CA LEU A 14 17.56 -15.80 14.23
C LEU A 14 16.35 -15.61 15.15
N LYS A 15 16.48 -15.96 16.44
CA LYS A 15 15.39 -15.76 17.41
C LYS A 15 15.02 -14.28 17.52
N GLU A 16 16.01 -13.40 17.53
CA GLU A 16 15.80 -11.94 17.53
C GLU A 16 15.09 -11.48 16.25
N LEU A 17 15.55 -11.92 15.08
CA LEU A 17 14.91 -11.63 13.78
C LEU A 17 13.46 -12.12 13.72
N ILE A 18 13.17 -13.34 14.17
CA ILE A 18 11.81 -13.88 14.24
C ILE A 18 10.94 -13.03 15.17
N TRP A 19 11.48 -12.63 16.32
CA TRP A 19 10.76 -11.81 17.28
C TRP A 19 10.47 -10.41 16.75
N ILE A 20 11.44 -9.76 16.09
CA ILE A 20 11.25 -8.48 15.41
C ILE A 20 10.20 -8.61 14.31
N TYR A 21 10.27 -9.66 13.49
CA TYR A 21 9.31 -9.87 12.41
C TYR A 21 7.89 -10.13 12.95
N LYS A 22 7.74 -10.89 14.04
CA LYS A 22 6.45 -11.06 14.74
C LYS A 22 5.87 -9.73 15.22
N LYS A 23 6.72 -8.85 15.77
CA LYS A 23 6.31 -7.49 16.14
C LYS A 23 5.86 -6.69 14.92
N LEU A 24 6.57 -6.79 13.80
CA LEU A 24 6.21 -6.12 12.55
C LEU A 24 4.86 -6.58 12.01
N ILE A 25 4.59 -7.89 12.02
CA ILE A 25 3.27 -8.45 11.65
C ILE A 25 2.18 -7.87 12.58
N CYS A 26 2.44 -7.85 13.88
CA CYS A 26 1.48 -7.35 14.86
C CYS A 26 1.19 -5.86 14.62
N CYS A 27 2.22 -5.07 14.39
CA CYS A 27 2.10 -3.65 14.04
C CYS A 27 1.29 -3.46 12.75
N GLY A 28 1.56 -4.24 11.69
CA GLY A 28 0.77 -4.21 10.45
C GLY A 28 -0.71 -4.55 10.66
N LYS A 29 -1.02 -5.52 11.53
CA LYS A 29 -2.40 -5.86 11.92
C LYS A 29 -3.07 -4.73 12.71
N TYR A 30 -2.37 -4.12 13.68
CA TYR A 30 -2.90 -2.99 14.44
C TYR A 30 -3.14 -1.76 13.54
N MET A 31 -2.21 -1.43 12.64
CA MET A 31 -2.40 -0.36 11.67
C MET A 31 -3.61 -0.61 10.79
N SER A 32 -3.75 -1.85 10.29
CA SER A 32 -4.93 -2.25 9.51
C SER A 32 -6.21 -2.11 10.34
N PHE A 33 -6.23 -2.56 11.60
CA PHE A 33 -7.39 -2.45 12.47
C PHE A 33 -7.78 -1.00 12.77
N CYS A 34 -6.83 -0.17 13.22
CA CYS A 34 -7.09 1.21 13.62
C CYS A 34 -7.48 2.12 12.43
N PHE A 35 -6.87 1.90 11.26
CA PHE A 35 -7.01 2.81 10.12
C PHE A 35 -7.86 2.26 8.98
N SER A 36 -8.24 0.98 8.96
CA SER A 36 -9.04 0.39 7.86
C SER A 36 -10.31 1.17 7.57
N VAL A 37 -11.11 1.46 8.61
CA VAL A 37 -12.37 2.21 8.46
C VAL A 37 -12.08 3.65 7.99
N GLN A 38 -11.06 4.30 8.55
CA GLN A 38 -10.70 5.66 8.16
C GLN A 38 -10.24 5.70 6.70
N ILE A 39 -9.44 4.73 6.26
CA ILE A 39 -8.98 4.60 4.87
C ILE A 39 -10.18 4.35 3.96
N LEU A 40 -11.09 3.44 4.31
CA LEU A 40 -12.27 3.15 3.52
C LEU A 40 -13.15 4.39 3.35
N LEU A 41 -13.45 5.09 4.44
CA LEU A 41 -14.22 6.33 4.42
C LEU A 41 -13.53 7.40 3.58
N ARG A 42 -12.20 7.52 3.64
CA ARG A 42 -11.45 8.48 2.82
C ARG A 42 -11.46 8.13 1.34
N LEU A 43 -11.34 6.85 0.98
CA LEU A 43 -11.44 6.41 -0.41
C LEU A 43 -12.85 6.65 -0.97
N SER A 44 -13.90 6.36 -0.19
CA SER A 44 -15.28 6.67 -0.57
C SER A 44 -15.53 8.18 -0.71
N LEU A 45 -15.04 8.98 0.24
CA LEU A 45 -15.16 10.43 0.18
C LEU A 45 -14.42 11.03 -1.03
N SER A 46 -13.32 10.41 -1.45
CA SER A 46 -12.59 10.83 -2.66
C SER A 46 -13.46 10.72 -3.92
N PHE A 47 -14.30 9.68 -4.04
CA PHE A 47 -15.25 9.57 -5.15
C PHE A 47 -16.33 10.65 -5.11
N ILE A 48 -16.87 10.94 -3.92
CA ILE A 48 -17.88 11.99 -3.75
C ILE A 48 -17.30 13.36 -4.12
N ASN A 49 -16.08 13.66 -3.64
CA ASN A 49 -15.37 14.88 -3.98
C ASN A 49 -15.12 15.01 -5.48
N TYR A 50 -14.84 13.90 -6.16
CA TYR A 50 -14.67 13.90 -7.61
C TYR A 50 -15.97 14.20 -8.36
N ILE A 51 -17.08 13.59 -7.95
CA ILE A 51 -18.39 13.87 -8.53
C ILE A 51 -18.72 15.36 -8.39
N ALA A 52 -18.54 15.92 -7.19
CA ALA A 52 -18.74 17.35 -6.96
C ALA A 52 -17.82 18.21 -7.84
N PHE A 53 -16.53 17.86 -7.93
CA PHE A 53 -15.56 18.56 -8.78
C PHE A 53 -16.00 18.60 -10.25
N VAL A 54 -16.42 17.46 -10.82
CA VAL A 54 -16.85 17.36 -12.21
C VAL A 54 -18.14 18.17 -12.44
N MET A 55 -19.16 18.00 -11.59
CA MET A 55 -20.43 18.70 -11.73
C MET A 55 -20.27 20.22 -11.66
N THR A 56 -19.49 20.70 -10.68
CA THR A 56 -19.20 22.13 -10.55
C THR A 56 -18.38 22.65 -11.73
N SER A 57 -17.43 21.87 -12.23
CA SER A 57 -16.62 22.26 -13.40
C SER A 57 -17.50 22.43 -14.65
N VAL A 58 -18.44 21.51 -14.88
CA VAL A 58 -19.38 21.59 -16.02
C VAL A 58 -20.31 22.79 -15.87
N GLN A 59 -20.86 23.04 -14.67
CA GLN A 59 -21.68 24.22 -14.39
C GLN A 59 -20.92 25.52 -14.63
N MET A 60 -19.65 25.61 -14.19
CA MET A 60 -18.81 26.79 -14.42
C MET A 60 -18.51 27.04 -15.89
N LEU A 61 -18.34 25.98 -16.69
CA LEU A 61 -18.08 26.09 -18.12
C LEU A 61 -19.35 26.46 -18.90
N SER A 62 -20.50 25.89 -18.54
CA SER A 62 -21.79 26.14 -19.21
C SER A 62 -22.39 27.50 -18.82
N GLU A 63 -22.40 27.82 -17.52
CA GLU A 63 -22.93 29.08 -17.00
C GLU A 63 -21.79 30.06 -16.75
N LYS A 64 -21.51 30.93 -17.73
CA LYS A 64 -20.52 32.02 -17.60
C LYS A 64 -20.72 32.93 -16.36
N LYS A 65 -21.90 32.90 -15.73
CA LYS A 65 -22.24 33.64 -14.49
C LYS A 65 -21.77 32.94 -13.20
N PHE A 66 -21.56 31.62 -13.18
CA PHE A 66 -21.17 30.87 -11.98
C PHE A 66 -19.71 31.13 -11.54
N LEU A 67 -18.88 31.66 -12.46
CA LEU A 67 -17.54 32.18 -12.20
C LEU A 67 -17.48 33.26 -11.10
N MET A 68 -18.59 33.93 -10.78
CA MET A 68 -18.62 34.98 -9.74
C MET A 68 -18.78 34.46 -8.30
N LEU A 69 -19.30 33.25 -8.09
CA LEU A 69 -19.62 32.74 -6.74
C LEU A 69 -18.62 31.71 -6.21
N MET A 70 -17.89 31.01 -7.09
CA MET A 70 -16.95 29.97 -6.68
C MET A 70 -15.53 30.26 -7.18
N ASP A 71 -14.60 30.43 -6.23
CA ASP A 71 -13.18 30.67 -6.51
C ASP A 71 -12.56 29.42 -7.16
N TRP A 72 -11.93 29.58 -8.33
CA TRP A 72 -11.20 28.51 -9.04
C TRP A 72 -10.16 27.80 -8.15
N ARG A 73 -9.66 28.48 -7.12
CA ARG A 73 -8.79 27.89 -6.09
C ARG A 73 -9.47 26.73 -5.36
N PHE A 74 -10.78 26.81 -5.11
CA PHE A 74 -11.55 25.75 -4.47
C PHE A 74 -11.61 24.48 -5.33
N LEU A 75 -11.77 24.62 -6.65
CA LEU A 75 -11.72 23.49 -7.59
C LEU A 75 -10.35 22.80 -7.58
N ILE A 76 -9.27 23.58 -7.57
CA ILE A 76 -7.90 23.02 -7.48
C ILE A 76 -7.73 22.25 -6.19
N ILE A 77 -8.20 22.78 -5.06
CA ILE A 77 -8.10 22.11 -3.75
C ILE A 77 -8.87 20.79 -3.76
N ILE A 78 -10.09 20.76 -4.29
CA ILE A 78 -10.89 19.52 -4.36
C ILE A 78 -10.26 18.51 -5.31
N GLY A 79 -9.87 18.92 -6.52
CA GLY A 79 -9.23 18.06 -7.51
C GLY A 79 -7.91 17.49 -7.00
N TRP A 80 -7.10 18.30 -6.33
CA TRP A 80 -5.85 17.85 -5.69
C TRP A 80 -6.13 16.82 -4.59
N ASN A 81 -7.09 17.08 -3.71
CA ASN A 81 -7.47 16.15 -2.65
C ASN A 81 -7.98 14.80 -3.18
N HIS A 82 -8.68 14.79 -4.33
CA HIS A 82 -9.14 13.56 -4.97
C HIS A 82 -7.99 12.63 -5.35
N ILE A 83 -6.88 13.18 -5.85
CA ILE A 83 -5.74 12.39 -6.35
C ILE A 83 -4.74 12.08 -5.23
N ILE A 84 -4.35 13.08 -4.45
CA ILE A 84 -3.21 12.95 -3.52
C ILE A 84 -3.54 12.02 -2.35
N MET A 85 -4.77 12.07 -1.83
CA MET A 85 -5.13 11.35 -0.62
C MET A 85 -5.19 9.83 -0.84
N PRO A 86 -5.86 9.31 -1.89
CA PRO A 86 -5.74 7.90 -2.25
C PRO A 86 -4.30 7.52 -2.56
N TYR A 87 -3.59 8.33 -3.36
CA TYR A 87 -2.20 8.04 -3.75
C TYR A 87 -1.29 7.77 -2.55
N VAL A 88 -1.30 8.65 -1.54
CA VAL A 88 -0.44 8.51 -0.35
C VAL A 88 -0.69 7.18 0.38
N VAL A 89 -1.97 6.83 0.58
CA VAL A 89 -2.33 5.58 1.28
C VAL A 89 -1.93 4.35 0.48
N LEU A 90 -2.20 4.35 -0.83
CA LEU A 90 -1.84 3.24 -1.72
C LEU A 90 -0.31 3.08 -1.81
N ALA A 91 0.43 4.18 -1.95
CA ALA A 91 1.88 4.20 -2.04
C ALA A 91 2.55 3.73 -0.73
N ALA A 92 2.04 4.18 0.42
CA ALA A 92 2.55 3.73 1.72
C ALA A 92 2.37 2.22 1.91
N SER A 93 1.18 1.68 1.60
CA SER A 93 0.93 0.24 1.67
C SER A 93 1.82 -0.54 0.70
N GLN A 94 1.98 -0.04 -0.53
CA GLN A 94 2.84 -0.66 -1.53
C GLN A 94 4.31 -0.67 -1.09
N LYS A 95 4.80 0.39 -0.43
CA LYS A 95 6.17 0.44 0.09
C LYS A 95 6.42 -0.67 1.12
N VAL A 96 5.48 -0.89 2.05
CA VAL A 96 5.56 -2.01 3.01
C VAL A 96 5.61 -3.36 2.29
N HIS A 97 4.76 -3.56 1.29
CA HIS A 97 4.74 -4.78 0.51
C HIS A 97 6.05 -5.01 -0.27
N ASN A 98 6.61 -3.94 -0.86
CA ASN A 98 7.87 -3.99 -1.59
C ASN A 98 9.04 -4.36 -0.67
N GLU A 99 9.08 -3.82 0.55
CA GLU A 99 10.10 -4.19 1.55
C GLU A 99 9.99 -5.66 1.99
N TYR A 100 8.76 -6.16 2.16
CA TYR A 100 8.52 -7.59 2.40
C TYR A 100 9.06 -8.47 1.27
N ILE A 101 8.82 -8.09 0.01
CA ILE A 101 9.36 -8.80 -1.16
C ILE A 101 10.90 -8.71 -1.16
N SER A 102 11.46 -7.53 -0.88
CA SER A 102 12.91 -7.29 -0.82
C SER A 102 13.59 -8.22 0.20
N LEU A 103 13.02 -8.31 1.41
CA LEU A 103 13.47 -9.23 2.46
C LEU A 103 13.40 -10.69 2.00
N THR A 104 12.28 -11.10 1.39
CA THR A 104 12.12 -12.47 0.89
C THR A 104 13.17 -12.82 -0.17
N ARG A 105 13.48 -11.88 -1.08
CA ARG A 105 14.54 -12.03 -2.09
C ARG A 105 15.93 -12.10 -1.45
N ALA A 106 16.20 -11.26 -0.44
CA ALA A 106 17.46 -11.28 0.29
C ALA A 106 17.69 -12.63 1.00
N LEU A 107 16.65 -13.17 1.66
CA LEU A 107 16.71 -14.49 2.29
C LEU A 107 16.90 -15.61 1.27
N ALA A 108 16.25 -15.55 0.11
CA ALA A 108 16.46 -16.52 -0.96
C ALA A 108 17.91 -16.50 -1.48
N ARG A 109 18.49 -15.30 -1.67
CA ARG A 109 19.91 -15.16 -2.03
C ARG A 109 20.82 -15.74 -0.96
N PHE A 110 20.56 -15.47 0.32
CA PHE A 110 21.35 -16.02 1.42
C PHE A 110 21.27 -17.55 1.48
N CYS A 111 20.08 -18.14 1.24
CA CYS A 111 19.95 -19.59 1.09
C CYS A 111 20.84 -20.13 -0.04
N ASN A 112 20.80 -19.51 -1.22
CA ASN A 112 21.62 -19.94 -2.36
C ASN A 112 23.12 -19.84 -2.06
N THR A 113 23.56 -18.76 -1.42
CA THR A 113 24.96 -18.59 -0.99
C THR A 113 25.35 -19.64 0.06
N SER A 114 24.47 -19.96 1.00
CA SER A 114 24.73 -20.96 2.05
C SER A 114 24.89 -22.37 1.49
N VAL A 115 24.14 -22.70 0.42
CA VAL A 115 24.30 -23.97 -0.30
C VAL A 115 25.65 -24.00 -1.03
N LYS A 116 26.04 -22.91 -1.71
CA LYS A 116 27.33 -22.83 -2.42
C LYS A 116 28.55 -22.93 -1.51
N SER A 117 28.42 -22.55 -0.23
CA SER A 117 29.50 -22.61 0.75
C SER A 117 29.48 -23.86 1.64
N ASP A 118 28.67 -24.86 1.30
CA ASP A 118 28.43 -26.08 2.09
C ASP A 118 28.00 -25.82 3.56
N ASN A 119 27.48 -24.63 3.85
CA ASN A 119 26.95 -24.28 5.16
C ASN A 119 25.48 -24.70 5.28
N MET A 120 25.27 -26.02 5.34
CA MET A 120 23.94 -26.64 5.40
C MET A 120 23.12 -26.21 6.61
N GLU A 121 23.78 -25.83 7.70
CA GLU A 121 23.11 -25.35 8.90
C GLU A 121 22.51 -23.95 8.69
N ALA A 122 23.30 -23.00 8.17
CA ALA A 122 22.84 -21.66 7.83
C ALA A 122 21.73 -21.71 6.77
N TYR A 123 21.83 -22.64 5.82
CA TYR A 123 20.78 -22.90 4.85
C TYR A 123 19.47 -23.33 5.52
N LYS A 124 19.49 -24.37 6.37
CA LYS A 124 18.27 -24.87 7.05
C LYS A 124 17.61 -23.79 7.89
N ILE A 125 18.40 -23.04 8.64
CA ILE A 125 17.94 -21.95 9.52
C ILE A 125 17.30 -20.83 8.70
N THR A 126 17.97 -20.36 7.65
CA THR A 126 17.45 -19.28 6.78
C THR A 126 16.23 -19.73 6.00
N ARG A 127 16.21 -20.97 5.50
CA ARG A 127 15.07 -21.54 4.79
C ARG A 127 13.84 -21.58 5.68
N ASN A 128 13.98 -22.08 6.91
CA ASN A 128 12.87 -22.11 7.88
C ASN A 128 12.31 -20.70 8.16
N PHE A 129 13.18 -19.70 8.25
CA PHE A 129 12.75 -18.32 8.44
C PHE A 129 12.09 -17.71 7.21
N LYS A 130 12.64 -17.96 6.02
CA LYS A 130 12.02 -17.60 4.75
C LYS A 130 10.61 -18.19 4.64
N ASP A 131 10.45 -19.47 4.95
CA ASP A 131 9.16 -20.17 4.91
C ASP A 131 8.18 -19.56 5.94
N PHE A 132 8.65 -19.20 7.13
CA PHE A 132 7.86 -18.49 8.14
C PHE A 132 7.36 -17.12 7.64
N ILE A 133 8.25 -16.33 7.03
CA ILE A 133 7.94 -15.02 6.46
C ILE A 133 6.94 -15.16 5.31
N SER A 134 7.15 -16.13 4.41
CA SER A 134 6.28 -16.36 3.25
C SER A 134 4.85 -16.75 3.64
N ARG A 135 4.69 -17.47 4.77
CA ARG A 135 3.36 -17.80 5.32
C ARG A 135 2.70 -16.63 6.06
N ASN A 136 3.48 -15.64 6.48
CA ASN A 136 3.02 -14.51 7.29
C ASN A 136 3.48 -13.19 6.66
N PRO A 137 2.94 -12.80 5.49
CA PRO A 137 3.32 -11.56 4.84
C PRO A 137 2.94 -10.35 5.69
N VAL A 138 3.84 -9.37 5.74
CA VAL A 138 3.56 -8.08 6.36
C VAL A 138 2.87 -7.22 5.31
N GLN A 139 1.59 -6.95 5.53
CA GLN A 139 0.76 -6.18 4.61
C GLN A 139 -0.24 -5.32 5.39
N ILE A 140 -0.61 -4.18 4.80
CA ILE A 140 -1.68 -3.32 5.31
C ILE A 140 -2.94 -3.68 4.52
N SER A 141 -3.98 -4.14 5.23
CA SER A 141 -5.21 -4.64 4.62
C SER A 141 -6.39 -3.77 5.02
N LEU A 142 -7.26 -3.46 4.05
CA LEU A 142 -8.52 -2.73 4.26
C LEU A 142 -9.55 -3.63 4.96
N THR A 143 -9.59 -4.89 4.54
CA THR A 143 -10.40 -5.97 5.15
C THR A 143 -9.54 -7.23 5.23
N GLN A 144 -10.05 -8.31 5.83
CA GLN A 144 -9.32 -9.58 5.89
C GLN A 144 -8.89 -10.13 4.52
N LYS A 145 -9.52 -9.71 3.43
CA LYS A 145 -9.27 -10.20 2.06
C LYS A 145 -8.76 -9.14 1.09
N LEU A 146 -8.91 -7.85 1.40
CA LEU A 146 -8.53 -6.76 0.50
C LEU A 146 -7.24 -6.10 0.97
N THR A 147 -6.12 -6.44 0.34
CA THR A 147 -4.82 -5.78 0.56
C THR A 147 -4.78 -4.46 -0.18
N ILE A 148 -4.39 -3.37 0.48
CA ILE A 148 -4.30 -2.05 -0.14
C ILE A 148 -3.02 -1.98 -0.98
N GLY A 149 -3.09 -1.50 -2.22
CA GLY A 149 -1.88 -1.34 -3.04
C GLY A 149 -2.08 -0.44 -4.24
N MET A 150 -0.97 -0.13 -4.92
CA MET A 150 -0.96 0.80 -6.06
C MET A 150 -1.79 0.32 -7.26
N TYR A 151 -2.08 -0.98 -7.34
CA TYR A 151 -2.96 -1.55 -8.37
C TYR A 151 -4.39 -0.99 -8.32
N LEU A 152 -4.83 -0.43 -7.18
CA LEU A 152 -6.13 0.22 -7.08
C LEU A 152 -6.16 1.59 -7.77
N LEU A 153 -5.03 2.30 -7.85
CA LEU A 153 -4.95 3.64 -8.45
C LEU A 153 -5.45 3.70 -9.90
N PRO A 154 -5.03 2.81 -10.83
CA PRO A 154 -5.59 2.82 -12.19
C PRO A 154 -7.08 2.51 -12.21
N CYS A 155 -7.61 1.68 -11.30
CA CYS A 155 -9.05 1.46 -11.18
C CYS A 155 -9.79 2.76 -10.78
N PHE A 156 -9.26 3.49 -9.78
CA PHE A 156 -9.80 4.80 -9.38
C PHE A 156 -9.81 5.77 -10.57
N LEU A 157 -8.69 5.92 -11.27
CA LEU A 157 -8.58 6.82 -12.42
C LEU A 157 -9.52 6.42 -13.56
N SER A 158 -9.65 5.12 -13.84
CA SER A 158 -10.54 4.62 -14.89
C SER A 158 -12.01 4.94 -14.60
N ILE A 159 -12.46 4.75 -13.35
CA ILE A 159 -13.83 5.08 -12.94
C ILE A 159 -14.04 6.59 -13.05
N SER A 160 -13.08 7.38 -12.56
CA SER A 160 -13.14 8.85 -12.64
C SER A 160 -13.28 9.33 -14.09
N ILE A 161 -12.35 8.94 -14.97
CA ILE A 161 -12.38 9.34 -16.39
C ILE A 161 -13.68 8.91 -17.06
N SER A 162 -14.14 7.68 -16.81
CA SER A 162 -15.39 7.17 -17.38
C SER A 162 -16.59 8.00 -16.94
N TYR A 163 -16.65 8.39 -15.66
CA TYR A 163 -17.70 9.25 -15.13
C TYR A 163 -17.67 10.64 -15.80
N THR A 164 -16.50 11.27 -15.95
CA THR A 164 -16.39 12.56 -16.66
C THR A 164 -16.88 12.46 -18.09
N ILE A 165 -16.50 11.42 -18.83
CA ILE A 165 -16.96 11.22 -20.22
C ILE A 165 -18.48 11.15 -20.27
N VAL A 166 -19.10 10.33 -19.41
CA VAL A 166 -20.56 10.19 -19.33
C VAL A 166 -21.22 11.53 -19.03
N ILE A 167 -20.74 12.28 -18.03
CA ILE A 167 -21.33 13.57 -17.68
C ILE A 167 -21.23 14.56 -18.84
N LEU A 168 -20.08 14.64 -19.52
CA LEU A 168 -19.90 15.53 -20.68
C LEU A 168 -20.78 15.15 -21.86
N GLN A 169 -21.10 13.86 -22.04
CA GLN A 169 -22.03 13.41 -23.08
C GLN A 169 -23.48 13.87 -22.81
N PHE A 170 -23.90 13.89 -21.55
CA PHE A 170 -25.25 14.32 -21.16
C PHE A 170 -25.37 15.83 -20.92
N HIS A 171 -24.25 16.52 -20.70
CA HIS A 171 -24.17 17.97 -20.53
C HIS A 171 -23.11 18.54 -21.49
N PRO A 172 -23.41 18.58 -22.80
CA PRO A 172 -22.51 19.20 -23.76
C PRO A 172 -22.30 20.67 -23.38
N LEU A 173 -21.03 21.06 -23.31
CA LEU A 173 -20.57 22.41 -22.97
C LEU A 173 -20.96 23.44 -24.04
#